data_AF-A0A942PAK5-F1
#
_entry.id   AF-A0A942PAK5-F1
#
_cell.length_a   1.000
_cell.length_b   1.000
_cell.length_c   1.000
_cell.angle_alpha   90.00
_cell.angle_beta   90.00
_cell.angle_gamma   90.00
#
_symmetry.space_group_name_H-M   'P 1'
#
loop_
_entity.id
_entity.type
_entity.pdbx_description
1 polymer ?
#
loop_
_entity_poly.entity_id
_entity_poly.type
_entity_poly.pdbx_seq_one_letter_code
_entity_poly.pdbx_strand_id
1 'polypeptide(L)'
;VLRSAIRALLLNTADSRMIARLTREMMKVIQADTVNERGLRNVIDGEAELLTGFEFNANSKLGTVLFAPFTQSINRVTGVLEINIPSFIPVNMVAAPSGATHYKLVSAGVEIDFEQQTYTVATSNNAAAVIDVNATAALTLTHQVTANSSRPLFLVLGIEFYQEVNGNLYSLKNGAFNALSIIAVSGQ
;
A
#
# COMPACT_ATOMS: atom_id res chain seq x y z
N VAL A 1 11.37 -8.74 -5.86
CA VAL A 1 10.28 -8.37 -6.78
C VAL A 1 9.26 -7.42 -6.17
N LEU A 2 8.59 -7.75 -5.06
CA LEU A 2 7.56 -6.89 -4.44
C LEU A 2 7.98 -5.41 -4.31
N ARG A 3 9.16 -5.15 -3.74
CA ARG A 3 9.72 -3.79 -3.65
C ARG A 3 9.83 -3.07 -5.02
N SER A 4 10.25 -3.81 -6.05
CA SER A 4 10.39 -3.25 -7.40
C SER A 4 9.03 -2.89 -7.98
N ALA A 5 8.00 -3.70 -7.74
CA ALA A 5 6.65 -3.49 -8.24
C ALA A 5 6.02 -2.19 -7.73
N ILE A 6 6.23 -1.85 -6.45
CA ILE A 6 5.68 -0.64 -5.83
C ILE A 6 6.70 0.50 -5.68
N ARG A 7 7.82 0.45 -6.43
CA ARG A 7 8.93 1.41 -6.28
C ARG A 7 8.49 2.87 -6.35
N ALA A 8 7.53 3.19 -7.22
CA ALA A 8 7.00 4.54 -7.38
C ALA A 8 6.38 5.09 -6.08
N LEU A 9 5.64 4.27 -5.33
CA LEU A 9 5.01 4.65 -4.07
C LEU A 9 6.03 4.73 -2.93
N LEU A 10 7.09 3.89 -2.99
CA LEU A 10 8.14 3.87 -1.96
C LEU A 10 9.01 5.13 -1.96
N LEU A 11 9.11 5.86 -3.09
CA LEU A 11 9.95 7.05 -3.20
C LEU A 11 9.62 8.13 -2.16
N ASN A 12 8.34 8.23 -1.77
CA ASN A 12 7.88 9.25 -0.84
C ASN A 12 7.54 8.69 0.54
N THR A 13 7.52 7.37 0.72
CA THR A 13 6.94 6.73 1.92
C THR A 13 7.94 5.90 2.73
N ALA A 14 8.93 5.27 2.10
CA ALA A 14 9.74 4.26 2.79
C ALA A 14 10.70 4.83 3.85
N ASP A 15 10.83 4.12 4.98
CA ASP A 15 11.87 4.42 5.98
C ASP A 15 13.22 3.75 5.63
N SER A 16 14.30 4.23 6.27
CA SER A 16 15.67 3.77 5.98
C SER A 16 15.93 2.29 6.31
N ARG A 17 15.14 1.69 7.21
CA ARG A 17 15.24 0.27 7.61
C ARG A 17 14.16 -0.61 6.98
N MET A 18 13.31 -0.06 6.11
CA MET A 18 12.19 -0.77 5.49
C MET A 18 12.65 -2.09 4.84
N ILE A 19 13.78 -2.07 4.12
CA ILE A 19 14.29 -3.27 3.42
C ILE A 19 14.58 -4.40 4.41
N ALA A 20 15.27 -4.12 5.51
CA ALA A 20 15.60 -5.13 6.50
C ALA A 20 14.34 -5.71 7.16
N ARG A 21 13.33 -4.87 7.44
CA ARG A 21 12.05 -5.30 7.99
C ARG A 21 11.28 -6.18 6.99
N LEU A 22 11.19 -5.75 5.73
CA LEU A 22 10.50 -6.51 4.69
C LEU A 22 11.16 -7.87 4.47
N THR A 23 12.50 -7.92 4.38
CA THR A 23 13.23 -9.18 4.26
C THR A 23 12.93 -10.12 5.44
N ARG A 24 12.87 -9.60 6.67
CA ARG A 24 12.53 -10.42 7.85
C ARG A 24 11.14 -11.03 7.74
N GLU A 25 10.12 -10.25 7.34
CA GLU A 25 8.76 -10.77 7.20
C GLU A 25 8.64 -11.75 6.04
N MET A 26 9.28 -11.47 4.89
CA MET A 26 9.35 -12.40 3.77
C MET A 26 9.98 -13.75 4.18
N MET A 27 11.03 -13.73 5.01
CA MET A 27 11.64 -14.96 5.53
C MET A 27 10.69 -15.76 6.41
N LYS A 28 9.79 -15.11 7.17
CA LYS A 28 8.77 -15.81 7.95
C LYS A 28 7.75 -16.50 7.05
N VAL A 29 7.31 -15.82 5.98
CA VAL A 29 6.39 -16.41 4.99
C VAL A 29 7.01 -17.65 4.35
N ILE A 30 8.26 -17.57 3.90
CA ILE A 30 9.00 -18.72 3.37
C ILE A 30 9.13 -19.84 4.42
N GLN A 31 9.28 -19.51 5.70
CA GLN A 31 9.36 -20.52 6.76
C GLN A 31 8.01 -21.15 7.12
N ALA A 32 6.91 -20.46 6.85
CA ALA A 32 5.55 -20.94 7.10
C ALA A 32 5.11 -22.02 6.09
N ASP A 33 5.79 -22.11 4.94
CA ASP A 33 5.58 -23.19 3.97
C ASP A 33 5.91 -24.55 4.62
N THR A 34 4.86 -25.35 4.83
CA THR A 34 4.94 -26.73 5.34
C THR A 34 4.87 -27.78 4.23
N VAL A 35 4.61 -27.37 3.00
CA VAL A 35 4.41 -28.27 1.86
C VAL A 35 5.74 -28.64 1.24
N ASN A 36 6.63 -27.66 1.06
CA ASN A 36 7.92 -27.88 0.42
C ASN A 36 9.05 -28.19 1.43
N GLU A 37 10.02 -29.00 0.97
CA GLU A 37 11.22 -29.30 1.75
C GLU A 37 12.04 -28.04 2.02
N ARG A 38 12.81 -28.08 3.12
CA ARG A 38 13.68 -26.96 3.50
C ARG A 38 14.69 -26.67 2.38
N GLY A 39 14.70 -25.42 1.89
CA GLY A 39 15.53 -25.01 0.74
C GLY A 39 14.75 -24.91 -0.58
N LEU A 40 13.55 -25.53 -0.65
CA LEU A 40 12.60 -25.40 -1.75
C LEU A 40 11.35 -24.60 -1.36
N ARG A 41 11.26 -24.17 -0.10
CA ARG A 41 10.15 -23.38 0.41
C ARG A 41 9.98 -22.07 -0.35
N ASN A 42 8.74 -21.78 -0.71
CA ASN A 42 8.40 -20.63 -1.55
C ASN A 42 7.36 -19.72 -0.85
N VAL A 43 7.05 -18.59 -1.50
CA VAL A 43 6.07 -17.61 -1.00
C VAL A 43 4.66 -17.90 -1.50
N ILE A 44 4.51 -18.81 -2.48
CA ILE A 44 3.22 -19.14 -3.09
C ILE A 44 2.45 -20.09 -2.17
N ASP A 45 3.13 -21.13 -1.69
CA ASP A 45 2.65 -22.11 -0.70
C ASP A 45 2.91 -21.66 0.74
N GLY A 46 3.73 -20.62 0.92
CA GLY A 46 3.82 -19.88 2.17
C GLY A 46 2.63 -18.94 2.32
N GLU A 47 2.10 -18.81 3.53
CA GLU A 47 0.96 -17.92 3.85
C GLU A 47 1.31 -16.44 3.56
N ALA A 48 1.21 -16.01 2.30
CA ALA A 48 1.53 -14.65 1.85
C ALA A 48 0.67 -13.60 2.57
N GLU A 49 -0.50 -14.01 3.04
CA GLU A 49 -1.43 -13.31 3.92
C GLU A 49 -0.75 -12.79 5.18
N LEU A 50 0.34 -13.42 5.66
CA LEU A 50 1.16 -12.94 6.78
C LEU A 50 1.82 -11.58 6.51
N LEU A 51 1.91 -11.15 5.24
CA LEU A 51 2.41 -9.82 4.88
C LEU A 51 1.33 -8.72 4.99
N THR A 52 0.06 -9.10 5.20
CA THR A 52 -1.01 -8.13 5.44
C THR A 52 -0.70 -7.32 6.69
N GLY A 53 -0.82 -6.00 6.60
CA GLY A 53 -0.46 -5.05 7.66
C GLY A 53 1.03 -4.70 7.70
N PHE A 54 1.85 -5.15 6.74
CA PHE A 54 3.22 -4.68 6.65
C PHE A 54 3.26 -3.19 6.31
N GLU A 55 3.80 -2.41 7.26
CA GLU A 55 4.01 -0.96 7.13
C GLU A 55 5.38 -0.69 6.50
N PHE A 56 5.41 -0.01 5.35
CA PHE A 56 6.65 0.39 4.67
C PHE A 56 7.35 1.57 5.34
N ASN A 57 6.65 2.28 6.23
CA ASN A 57 7.22 3.30 7.10
C ASN A 57 6.95 2.95 8.58
N ALA A 58 7.99 2.62 9.33
CA ALA A 58 7.84 2.35 10.77
C ALA A 58 7.50 3.61 11.58
N ASN A 59 7.90 4.78 11.09
CA ASN A 59 7.69 6.06 11.77
C ASN A 59 6.28 6.62 11.54
N SER A 60 5.61 6.15 10.49
CA SER A 60 4.27 6.57 10.10
C SER A 60 3.46 5.37 9.61
N LYS A 61 2.69 4.79 10.52
CA LYS A 61 1.81 3.66 10.22
C LYS A 61 0.52 4.18 9.62
N LEU A 62 -0.03 3.48 8.61
CA LEU A 62 -1.24 3.93 7.93
C LEU A 62 -2.39 4.16 8.92
N GLY A 63 -2.63 3.22 9.83
CA GLY A 63 -3.71 3.33 10.84
C GLY A 63 -3.49 4.40 11.92
N THR A 64 -2.33 5.04 11.97
CA THR A 64 -2.06 6.18 12.87
C THR A 64 -2.20 7.53 12.18
N VAL A 65 -2.32 7.53 10.85
CA VAL A 65 -2.35 8.74 10.03
C VAL A 65 -3.68 8.91 9.31
N LEU A 66 -4.23 7.83 8.77
CA LEU A 66 -5.54 7.83 8.11
C LEU A 66 -6.55 7.09 8.99
N PHE A 67 -7.40 7.86 9.66
CA PHE A 67 -8.51 7.34 10.47
C PHE A 67 -9.82 7.21 9.68
N ALA A 68 -9.83 7.71 8.44
CA ALA A 68 -10.98 7.55 7.55
C ALA A 68 -11.23 6.05 7.31
N PRO A 69 -12.49 5.57 7.46
CA PRO A 69 -12.79 4.17 7.22
C PRO A 69 -12.58 3.84 5.75
N PHE A 70 -12.14 2.61 5.48
CA PHE A 70 -12.04 2.08 4.13
C PHE A 70 -12.34 0.59 4.12
N THR A 71 -12.82 0.11 2.98
CA THR A 71 -12.98 -1.32 2.71
C THR A 71 -12.15 -1.70 1.50
N GLN A 72 -11.64 -2.92 1.48
CA GLN A 72 -10.89 -3.46 0.37
C GLN A 72 -11.62 -4.65 -0.25
N SER A 73 -11.31 -4.97 -1.50
CA SER A 73 -11.69 -6.23 -2.12
C SER A 73 -10.64 -6.69 -3.13
N ILE A 74 -10.51 -8.01 -3.29
CA ILE A 74 -9.69 -8.66 -4.31
C ILE A 74 -10.58 -9.68 -5.03
N ASN A 75 -10.94 -9.40 -6.29
CA ASN A 75 -11.69 -10.32 -7.12
C ASN A 75 -10.75 -11.00 -8.11
N ARG A 76 -10.36 -12.24 -7.82
CA ARG A 76 -9.47 -13.03 -8.69
C ARG A 76 -10.10 -13.33 -10.05
N VAL A 77 -11.40 -13.58 -10.11
CA VAL A 77 -12.08 -13.96 -11.37
C VAL A 77 -11.96 -12.83 -12.38
N THR A 78 -12.15 -11.59 -11.95
CA THR A 78 -12.05 -10.41 -12.83
C THR A 78 -10.66 -9.79 -12.85
N GLY A 79 -9.79 -10.09 -11.88
CA GLY A 79 -8.50 -9.42 -11.69
C GLY A 79 -8.63 -8.00 -11.13
N VAL A 80 -9.76 -7.66 -10.53
CA VAL A 80 -10.04 -6.31 -9.99
C VAL A 80 -9.73 -6.27 -8.50
N LEU A 81 -8.90 -5.31 -8.09
CA LEU A 81 -8.63 -4.99 -6.68
C LEU A 81 -9.11 -3.56 -6.38
N GLU A 82 -9.91 -3.40 -5.33
CA GLU A 82 -10.54 -2.11 -5.02
C GLU A 82 -10.32 -1.68 -3.59
N ILE A 83 -10.27 -0.36 -3.42
CA ILE A 83 -10.33 0.31 -2.12
C ILE A 83 -11.45 1.32 -2.18
N ASN A 84 -12.46 1.15 -1.34
CA ASN A 84 -13.58 2.07 -1.21
C ASN A 84 -13.42 2.86 0.08
N ILE A 85 -13.46 4.19 -0.05
CA ILE A 85 -13.29 5.14 1.04
C ILE A 85 -14.53 6.03 1.03
N PRO A 86 -15.46 5.87 2.00
CA PRO A 86 -16.63 6.73 2.13
C PRO A 86 -16.23 8.20 2.31
N SER A 87 -17.21 9.10 2.18
CA SER A 87 -17.03 10.51 2.52
C SER A 87 -16.52 10.66 3.97
N PHE A 88 -15.52 11.50 4.17
CA PHE A 88 -14.99 11.83 5.49
C PHE A 88 -14.57 13.30 5.57
N ILE A 89 -14.31 13.80 6.79
CA ILE A 89 -13.82 15.17 7.01
C ILE A 89 -12.30 15.11 7.26
N PRO A 90 -11.45 15.65 6.37
CA PRO A 90 -10.00 15.49 6.46
C PRO A 90 -9.37 16.00 7.76
N VAL A 91 -9.74 17.18 8.25
CA VAL A 91 -9.15 17.73 9.48
C VAL A 91 -9.38 16.86 10.72
N ASN A 92 -10.45 16.05 10.72
CA ASN A 92 -10.81 15.17 11.82
C ASN A 92 -10.22 13.77 11.68
N MET A 93 -9.98 13.31 10.45
CA MET A 93 -9.65 11.91 10.14
C MET A 93 -8.28 11.71 9.50
N VAL A 94 -7.52 12.77 9.28
CA VAL A 94 -6.14 12.71 8.80
C VAL A 94 -5.24 13.39 9.83
N ALA A 95 -4.39 12.60 10.49
CA ALA A 95 -3.32 13.14 11.35
C ALA A 95 -2.17 13.66 10.48
N ALA A 96 -2.34 14.89 10.00
CA ALA A 96 -1.37 15.55 9.16
C ALA A 96 -0.18 16.11 9.97
N PRO A 97 1.06 16.08 9.43
CA PRO A 97 2.19 16.71 10.08
C PRO A 97 2.10 18.23 10.01
N SER A 98 2.82 18.91 10.91
CA SER A 98 2.90 20.37 10.91
C SER A 98 3.36 20.91 9.55
N GLY A 99 2.61 21.87 9.01
CA GLY A 99 2.90 22.50 7.72
C GLY A 99 2.29 21.80 6.49
N ALA A 100 1.66 20.62 6.65
CA ALA A 100 0.89 20.02 5.57
C ALA A 100 -0.39 20.82 5.32
N THR A 101 -0.65 21.14 4.05
CA THR A 101 -1.91 21.77 3.62
C THR A 101 -2.75 20.84 2.76
N HIS A 102 -2.11 19.85 2.12
CA HIS A 102 -2.75 18.89 1.25
C HIS A 102 -2.28 17.47 1.52
N TYR A 103 -3.08 16.51 1.06
CA TYR A 103 -2.72 15.10 1.04
C TYR A 103 -3.09 14.46 -0.31
N LYS A 104 -2.44 13.33 -0.60
CA LYS A 104 -2.86 12.38 -1.64
C LYS A 104 -2.94 10.99 -1.06
N LEU A 105 -4.00 10.28 -1.39
CA LEU A 105 -4.09 8.85 -1.22
C LEU A 105 -3.49 8.19 -2.45
N VAL A 106 -2.59 7.24 -2.22
CA VAL A 106 -1.89 6.49 -3.26
C VAL A 106 -2.08 5.00 -3.00
N SER A 107 -2.28 4.23 -4.05
CA SER A 107 -2.52 2.80 -3.91
C SER A 107 -1.99 2.01 -5.10
N ALA A 108 -1.79 0.72 -4.89
CA ALA A 108 -1.38 -0.20 -5.93
C ALA A 108 -2.01 -1.58 -5.73
N GLY A 109 -2.50 -2.16 -6.82
CA GLY A 109 -2.77 -3.59 -6.93
C GLY A 109 -1.61 -4.25 -7.66
N VAL A 110 -1.07 -5.31 -7.08
CA VAL A 110 0.15 -5.97 -7.57
C VAL A 110 -0.07 -7.47 -7.67
N GLU A 111 0.25 -8.03 -8.82
CA GLU A 111 0.37 -9.46 -9.05
C GLU A 111 1.86 -9.82 -9.16
N ILE A 112 2.30 -10.87 -8.46
CA ILE A 112 3.73 -11.24 -8.41
C ILE A 112 3.95 -12.70 -8.78
N ASP A 113 4.79 -12.92 -9.78
CA ASP A 113 5.42 -14.22 -10.02
C ASP A 113 6.79 -14.24 -9.30
N PHE A 114 6.83 -14.86 -8.11
CA PHE A 114 8.06 -14.96 -7.33
C PHE A 114 9.10 -15.89 -7.97
N GLU A 115 8.67 -16.86 -8.77
CA GLU A 115 9.53 -17.86 -9.41
C GLU A 115 10.26 -17.24 -10.61
N GLN A 116 9.52 -16.58 -11.49
CA GLN A 116 10.07 -15.90 -12.67
C GLN A 116 10.61 -14.51 -12.36
N GLN A 117 10.39 -14.04 -11.15
CA GLN A 117 10.75 -12.71 -10.70
C GLN A 117 10.10 -11.56 -11.49
N THR A 118 8.88 -11.77 -11.99
CA THR A 118 8.10 -10.77 -12.76
C THR A 118 6.91 -10.28 -11.95
N TYR A 119 6.30 -9.18 -12.39
CA TYR A 119 5.13 -8.59 -11.74
C TYR A 119 4.26 -7.81 -12.72
N THR A 120 2.96 -7.76 -12.42
CA THR A 120 2.01 -6.81 -13.00
C THR A 120 1.59 -5.84 -11.91
N VAL A 121 1.54 -4.55 -12.20
CA VAL A 121 1.13 -3.53 -11.23
C VAL A 121 0.21 -2.52 -11.89
N ALA A 122 -0.88 -2.20 -11.19
CA ALA A 122 -1.73 -1.06 -11.47
C ALA A 122 -1.70 -0.12 -10.26
N THR A 123 -1.45 1.17 -10.50
CA THR A 123 -1.41 2.20 -9.45
C THR A 123 -2.57 3.16 -9.62
N SER A 124 -3.12 3.64 -8.51
CA SER A 124 -4.16 4.68 -8.51
C SER A 124 -3.87 5.72 -7.43
N ASN A 125 -4.40 6.92 -7.61
CA ASN A 125 -4.36 7.99 -6.63
C ASN A 125 -5.53 8.94 -6.81
N ASN A 126 -5.81 9.74 -5.78
CA ASN A 126 -6.68 10.90 -5.94
C ASN A 126 -5.87 12.14 -6.36
N ALA A 127 -6.60 13.18 -6.80
CA ALA A 127 -6.04 14.52 -6.88
C ALA A 127 -5.59 15.00 -5.48
N ALA A 128 -4.65 15.96 -5.45
CA ALA A 128 -4.27 16.58 -4.18
C ALA A 128 -5.51 17.20 -3.53
N ALA A 129 -5.86 16.71 -2.34
CA ALA A 129 -7.00 17.17 -1.58
C ALA A 129 -6.53 18.08 -0.44
N VAL A 130 -7.30 19.13 -0.16
CA VAL A 130 -7.02 20.07 0.93
C VAL A 130 -7.32 19.37 2.26
N ILE A 131 -6.52 19.66 3.28
CA ILE A 131 -6.80 19.24 4.66
C ILE A 131 -7.67 20.32 5.31
N ASP A 132 -8.99 20.17 5.23
CA ASP A 132 -9.94 21.14 5.75
C ASP A 132 -11.15 20.50 6.47
N VAL A 133 -12.14 21.33 6.81
CA VAL A 133 -13.36 20.94 7.52
C VAL A 133 -14.45 20.38 6.59
N ASN A 134 -14.23 20.38 5.27
CA ASN A 134 -15.24 20.01 4.30
C ASN A 134 -15.23 18.49 4.08
N ALA A 135 -16.43 17.91 3.98
CA ALA A 135 -16.55 16.49 3.68
C ALA A 135 -16.07 16.18 2.25
N THR A 136 -15.26 15.13 2.09
CA THR A 136 -14.83 14.66 0.78
C THR A 136 -15.99 13.98 0.04
N ALA A 137 -15.87 13.85 -1.28
CA ALA A 137 -16.65 12.83 -1.97
C ALA A 137 -16.21 11.42 -1.55
N ALA A 138 -17.08 10.43 -1.71
CA ALA A 138 -16.66 9.04 -1.65
C ALA A 138 -15.66 8.75 -2.79
N LEU A 139 -14.67 7.93 -2.51
CA LEU A 139 -13.57 7.62 -3.42
C LEU A 139 -13.44 6.10 -3.59
N THR A 140 -13.31 5.66 -4.83
CA THR A 140 -12.97 4.27 -5.16
C THR A 140 -11.66 4.27 -5.93
N LEU A 141 -10.68 3.51 -5.43
CA LEU A 141 -9.39 3.28 -6.08
C LEU A 141 -9.38 1.86 -6.65
N THR A 142 -9.52 1.75 -7.96
CA THR A 142 -9.59 0.46 -8.68
C THR A 142 -8.26 0.14 -9.36
N HIS A 143 -7.86 -1.12 -9.30
CA HIS A 143 -6.62 -1.63 -9.86
C HIS A 143 -6.91 -2.91 -10.63
N GLN A 144 -6.54 -2.94 -11.91
CA GLN A 144 -6.74 -4.09 -12.78
C GLN A 144 -5.42 -4.84 -12.94
N VAL A 145 -5.44 -6.13 -12.64
CA VAL A 145 -4.36 -7.10 -12.94
C VAL A 145 -4.91 -8.23 -13.81
N THR A 146 -4.15 -9.31 -13.97
CA THR A 146 -4.56 -10.47 -14.76
C THR A 146 -5.79 -11.16 -14.13
N ALA A 147 -6.85 -11.33 -14.92
CA ALA A 147 -8.02 -12.10 -14.53
C ALA A 147 -7.68 -13.59 -14.36
N ASN A 148 -8.30 -14.24 -13.38
CA ASN A 148 -8.05 -15.64 -12.99
C ASN A 148 -6.58 -15.95 -12.64
N SER A 149 -5.82 -14.96 -12.16
CA SER A 149 -4.44 -15.20 -11.74
C SER A 149 -4.38 -16.16 -10.56
N SER A 150 -3.48 -17.15 -10.67
CA SER A 150 -3.07 -18.06 -9.59
C SER A 150 -1.86 -17.55 -8.81
N ARG A 151 -1.40 -16.33 -9.10
CA ARG A 151 -0.25 -15.74 -8.43
C ARG A 151 -0.68 -14.93 -7.19
N PRO A 152 0.23 -14.71 -6.23
CA PRO A 152 -0.01 -13.82 -5.10
C PRO A 152 -0.38 -12.40 -5.56
N LEU A 153 -1.47 -11.89 -4.99
CA LEU A 153 -2.01 -10.55 -5.21
C LEU A 153 -1.85 -9.71 -3.95
N PHE A 154 -1.33 -8.50 -4.09
CA PHE A 154 -1.14 -7.54 -3.00
C PHE A 154 -1.90 -6.27 -3.29
N LEU A 155 -2.63 -5.78 -2.30
CA LEU A 155 -3.26 -4.47 -2.31
C LEU A 155 -2.59 -3.56 -1.29
N VAL A 156 -2.10 -2.42 -1.77
CA VAL A 156 -1.34 -1.46 -0.97
C VAL A 156 -2.07 -0.12 -0.96
N LEU A 157 -2.15 0.52 0.20
CA LEU A 157 -2.68 1.87 0.38
C LEU A 157 -1.69 2.72 1.17
N GLY A 158 -1.60 3.99 0.80
CA GLY A 158 -0.77 4.97 1.45
C GLY A 158 -1.35 6.37 1.38
N ILE A 159 -0.74 7.25 2.16
CA ILE A 159 -1.04 8.67 2.21
C ILE A 159 0.26 9.46 2.16
N GLU A 160 0.28 10.47 1.29
CA GLU A 160 1.39 11.40 1.09
C GLU A 160 0.94 12.82 1.44
N PHE A 161 1.79 13.55 2.16
CA PHE A 161 1.52 14.93 2.53
C PHE A 161 2.25 15.94 1.67
N TYR A 162 1.60 17.08 1.47
CA TYR A 162 2.09 18.18 0.66
C TYR A 162 1.86 19.51 1.36
N GLN A 163 2.78 20.45 1.14
CA GLN A 163 2.65 21.83 1.52
C GLN A 163 2.50 22.68 0.27
N GLU A 164 1.48 23.53 0.24
CA GLU A 164 1.30 24.53 -0.81
C GLU A 164 2.08 25.80 -0.45
N VAL A 165 2.92 26.26 -1.38
CA VAL A 165 3.63 27.54 -1.28
C VAL A 165 3.51 28.25 -2.63
N ASN A 166 2.94 29.45 -2.63
CA ASN A 166 2.73 30.27 -3.83
C ASN A 166 2.01 29.51 -4.97
N GLY A 167 0.97 28.74 -4.65
CA GLY A 167 0.21 27.96 -5.64
C GLY A 167 0.86 26.64 -6.08
N ASN A 168 2.05 26.31 -5.57
CA ASN A 168 2.77 25.09 -5.94
C ASN A 168 2.80 24.10 -4.76
N LEU A 169 2.55 22.82 -5.06
CA LEU A 169 2.57 21.74 -4.07
C LEU A 169 3.95 21.10 -3.96
N TYR A 170 4.50 21.12 -2.75
CA TYR A 170 5.77 20.52 -2.39
C TYR A 170 5.54 19.30 -1.50
N SER A 171 6.07 18.15 -1.89
CA SER A 171 5.95 16.92 -1.11
C SER A 171 6.74 17.00 0.19
N LEU A 172 6.11 16.65 1.31
CA LEU A 172 6.73 16.53 2.63
C LEU A 172 7.39 15.14 2.80
N LYS A 173 8.41 14.88 1.96
CA LYS A 173 9.05 13.56 1.81
C LYS A 173 10.31 13.35 2.67
N ASN A 174 10.23 13.65 3.96
CA ASN A 174 11.36 13.44 4.89
C ASN A 174 11.43 12.01 5.46
N GLY A 175 10.58 11.08 4.99
CA GLY A 175 10.47 9.71 5.50
C GLY A 175 9.85 9.60 6.89
N ALA A 176 9.34 10.69 7.48
CA ALA A 176 8.78 10.69 8.82
C ALA A 176 7.25 10.58 8.84
N PHE A 177 6.54 11.06 7.81
CA PHE A 177 5.10 11.30 7.91
C PHE A 177 4.25 10.56 6.89
N ASN A 178 4.77 10.27 5.70
CA ASN A 178 4.01 9.55 4.70
C ASN A 178 3.93 8.06 5.08
N ALA A 179 2.73 7.50 4.99
CA ALA A 179 2.45 6.11 5.33
C ALA A 179 2.15 5.30 4.08
N LEU A 180 2.50 4.02 4.11
CA LEU A 180 2.16 3.05 3.09
C LEU A 180 2.12 1.67 3.75
N SER A 181 1.04 0.93 3.55
CA SER A 181 0.83 -0.40 4.12
C SER A 181 0.26 -1.37 3.10
N ILE A 182 0.64 -2.64 3.22
CA ILE A 182 -0.11 -3.74 2.60
C ILE A 182 -1.41 -3.88 3.38
N ILE A 183 -2.56 -3.63 2.73
CA ILE A 183 -3.88 -3.66 3.40
C ILE A 183 -4.65 -4.95 3.13
N ALA A 184 -4.29 -5.68 2.08
CA ALA A 184 -4.79 -7.02 1.82
C ALA A 184 -3.77 -7.79 0.97
N VAL A 185 -3.74 -9.10 1.18
CA VAL A 185 -3.03 -10.06 0.34
C VAL A 185 -3.98 -11.21 0.06
N SER A 186 -3.89 -11.76 -1.15
CA SER A 186 -4.42 -13.07 -1.48
C SER A 186 -3.27 -13.89 -2.05
N GLY A 187 -2.89 -14.98 -1.40
CA GLY A 187 -1.79 -15.85 -1.77
C GLY A 187 -2.11 -16.68 -3.01
N GLN A 188 -3.19 -17.46 -2.96
CA GLN A 188 -3.72 -18.22 -4.09
C GLN A 188 -5.21 -18.51 -3.94
#